data_AF-A0A165YMG6-F1
#
_entry.id   AF-A0A165YMG6-F1
#
_cell.length_a   1.000
_cell.length_b   1.000
_cell.length_c   1.000
_cell.angle_alpha   90.00
_cell.angle_beta   90.00
_cell.angle_gamma   90.00
#
_symmetry.space_group_name_H-M   'P 1'
#
loop_
_entity.id
_entity.type
_entity.pdbx_description
1 polymer ?
#
loop_
_entity_poly.entity_id
_entity_poly.type
_entity_poly.pdbx_seq_one_letter_code
_entity_poly.pdbx_strand_id
1 'polypeptide(L)'
;PSYTPPPFDTHRLVTSYARSFTLPIAEQLMHSTRALLSERLNKVRRDGLMHTDLENQAYLFRAALSEMRTEAGVRGKTDSAAVKAQAAAMRREVDALGGRMNEAIATLKHEIQMDLDSRKNEEKNDAKGRDIMMEEIMNKSLVTLYDMRSDMEEMRWENMRKSVAALTAFLIVIVLAMELRPRKKPPPPQPVVQVYQP
;
A
#
# COMPACT_ATOMS: atom_id res chain seq x y z
N PRO A 1 69.32 -37.58 52.86
CA PRO A 1 69.40 -36.37 53.71
C PRO A 1 70.47 -35.40 53.17
N SER A 2 70.05 -34.37 52.44
CA SER A 2 70.92 -33.32 51.93
C SER A 2 71.42 -32.48 53.11
N TYR A 3 72.73 -32.45 53.35
CA TYR A 3 73.32 -31.59 54.38
C TYR A 3 72.98 -30.13 54.06
N THR A 4 72.09 -29.54 54.86
CA THR A 4 71.81 -28.11 54.77
C THR A 4 72.78 -27.42 55.71
N PRO A 5 73.67 -26.56 55.20
CA PRO A 5 74.62 -25.87 56.06
C PRO A 5 73.88 -25.08 57.14
N PRO A 6 74.41 -25.03 58.37
CA PRO A 6 73.74 -24.31 59.46
C PRO A 6 73.57 -22.83 59.10
N PRO A 7 72.46 -22.19 59.53
CA PRO A 7 72.11 -20.81 59.16
C PRO A 7 73.07 -19.77 59.75
N PHE A 8 74.00 -20.19 60.60
CA PHE A 8 75.05 -19.38 61.19
C PHE A 8 76.26 -20.26 61.51
N ASP A 9 77.39 -19.61 61.80
CA ASP A 9 78.60 -20.28 62.24
C ASP A 9 78.43 -20.85 63.67
N THR A 10 78.23 -22.16 63.73
CA THR A 10 78.02 -22.89 64.99
C THR A 10 79.25 -22.87 65.88
N HIS A 11 80.45 -22.89 65.29
CA HIS A 11 81.71 -22.95 66.03
C HIS A 11 81.98 -21.60 66.73
N ARG A 12 81.79 -20.50 65.99
CA ARG A 12 81.93 -19.15 66.56
C ARG A 12 80.92 -18.87 67.66
N LEU A 13 79.69 -19.36 67.52
CA LEU A 13 78.65 -19.20 68.54
C LEU A 13 79.00 -19.98 69.81
N VAL A 14 79.35 -21.26 69.71
CA VAL A 14 79.77 -22.09 70.85
C VAL A 14 81.01 -21.49 71.54
N THR A 15 81.99 -21.02 70.76
CA THR A 15 83.20 -20.36 71.30
C THR A 15 82.86 -19.09 72.08
N SER A 16 81.84 -18.33 71.66
CA SER A 16 81.38 -17.15 72.40
C SER A 16 80.65 -17.52 73.70
N TYR A 17 79.82 -18.56 73.68
CA TYR A 17 79.08 -19.02 74.86
C TYR A 17 79.97 -19.73 75.88
N ALA A 18 81.02 -20.41 75.45
CA ALA A 18 82.00 -21.07 76.32
C ALA A 18 82.79 -20.10 77.20
N ARG A 19 82.74 -18.78 76.94
CA ARG A 19 83.32 -17.75 77.81
C ARG A 19 82.48 -17.46 79.06
N SER A 20 81.20 -17.80 79.05
CA SER A 20 80.24 -17.46 80.11
C SER A 20 79.47 -18.67 80.65
N PHE A 21 79.44 -19.77 79.92
CA PHE A 21 78.75 -21.01 80.27
C PHE A 21 79.69 -22.22 80.13
N THR A 22 79.34 -23.32 80.79
CA THR A 22 80.04 -24.60 80.60
C THR A 22 79.80 -25.11 79.18
N LEU A 23 80.79 -25.83 78.63
CA LEU A 23 80.74 -26.38 77.27
C LEU A 23 79.43 -27.11 76.92
N PRO A 24 78.88 -28.02 77.75
CA PRO A 24 77.62 -28.69 77.43
C PRO A 24 76.41 -27.75 77.37
N ILE A 25 76.38 -26.71 78.20
CA ILE A 25 75.31 -25.70 78.18
C ILE A 25 75.44 -24.81 76.92
N ALA A 26 76.66 -24.44 76.54
CA ALA A 26 76.95 -23.69 75.33
C ALA A 26 76.55 -24.44 74.05
N GLU A 27 76.82 -25.75 73.98
CA GLU A 27 76.39 -26.61 72.87
C GLU A 27 74.86 -26.74 72.81
N GLN A 28 74.20 -26.92 73.96
CA GLN A 28 72.75 -27.06 74.01
C GLN A 28 72.02 -25.75 73.63
N LEU A 29 72.57 -24.60 74.00
CA LEU A 29 72.09 -23.28 73.54
C LEU A 29 72.32 -23.08 72.04
N MET A 30 73.44 -23.54 71.48
CA MET A 30 73.66 -23.52 70.03
C MET A 30 72.65 -24.40 69.29
N HIS A 31 72.37 -25.60 69.79
CA HIS A 31 71.40 -26.50 69.16
C HIS A 31 69.98 -25.94 69.19
N SER A 32 69.56 -25.32 70.30
CA SER A 32 68.22 -24.71 70.41
C SER A 32 68.08 -23.47 69.53
N THR A 33 69.09 -22.59 69.49
CA THR A 33 69.10 -21.42 68.60
C THR A 33 69.10 -21.84 67.13
N ARG A 34 69.87 -22.88 66.75
CA ARG A 34 69.84 -23.45 65.40
C ARG A 34 68.46 -23.98 65.03
N ALA A 35 67.81 -24.71 65.93
CA ALA A 35 66.47 -25.25 65.70
C ALA A 35 65.44 -24.11 65.50
N LEU A 36 65.46 -23.11 66.38
CA LEU A 36 64.54 -21.97 66.31
C LEU A 36 64.75 -21.14 65.03
N LEU A 37 66.00 -20.83 64.67
CA LEU A 37 66.31 -20.09 63.44
C LEU A 37 65.92 -20.88 62.19
N SER A 38 66.19 -22.18 62.16
CA SER A 38 65.81 -23.03 61.03
C SER A 38 64.28 -23.10 60.88
N GLU A 39 63.55 -23.25 61.98
CA GLU A 39 62.08 -23.27 61.96
C GLU A 39 61.51 -21.94 61.46
N ARG A 40 62.01 -20.82 61.96
CA ARG A 40 61.56 -19.47 61.54
C ARG A 40 61.91 -19.18 60.09
N LEU A 41 63.11 -19.53 59.64
CA LEU A 41 63.54 -19.34 58.26
C LEU A 41 62.71 -20.19 57.29
N ASN A 42 62.40 -21.43 57.66
CA ASN A 42 61.52 -22.30 56.90
C ASN A 42 60.09 -21.77 56.85
N LYS A 43 59.58 -21.18 57.95
CA LYS A 43 58.28 -20.51 57.96
C LYS A 43 58.26 -19.31 57.01
N VAL A 44 59.27 -18.42 57.07
CA VAL A 44 59.39 -17.29 56.15
C VAL A 44 59.53 -17.73 54.69
N ARG A 45 60.21 -18.84 54.41
CA ARG A 45 60.35 -19.38 53.06
C ARG A 45 59.05 -19.99 52.52
N ARG A 46 58.19 -20.53 53.39
CA ARG A 46 56.87 -21.05 53.00
C ARG A 46 55.82 -19.94 52.86
N ASP A 47 55.85 -18.98 53.78
CA ASP A 47 54.83 -17.92 53.88
C ASP A 47 55.20 -16.69 53.02
N GLY A 48 56.48 -16.49 52.72
CA GLY A 48 56.98 -15.40 51.90
C GLY A 48 57.00 -15.77 50.42
N LEU A 49 56.47 -14.88 49.58
CA LEU A 49 56.64 -15.00 48.13
C LEU A 49 58.12 -14.80 47.76
N MET A 50 58.69 -15.73 47.01
CA MET A 50 59.99 -15.51 46.39
C MET A 50 59.86 -14.47 45.27
N HIS A 51 60.92 -13.72 45.03
CA HIS A 51 60.96 -12.73 43.94
C HIS A 51 60.57 -13.36 42.59
N THR A 52 61.01 -14.59 42.35
CA THR A 52 60.71 -15.36 41.13
C THR A 52 59.22 -15.68 40.98
N ASP A 53 58.50 -15.95 42.08
CA ASP A 53 57.06 -16.20 42.03
C ASP A 53 56.30 -14.94 41.64
N LEU A 54 56.71 -13.79 42.20
CA LEU A 54 56.13 -12.49 41.87
C LEU A 54 56.40 -12.10 40.41
N GLU A 55 57.62 -12.33 39.90
CA GLU A 55 57.98 -12.07 38.51
C GLU A 55 57.17 -12.95 37.54
N ASN A 56 56.99 -14.23 37.87
CA ASN A 56 56.18 -15.14 37.06
C ASN A 56 54.71 -14.72 37.02
N GLN A 57 54.13 -14.36 38.17
CA GLN A 57 52.76 -13.84 38.22
C GLN A 57 52.61 -12.53 37.44
N ALA A 58 53.58 -11.62 37.54
CA ALA A 58 53.58 -10.37 36.78
C ALA A 58 53.66 -10.63 35.26
N TYR A 59 54.43 -11.64 34.82
CA TYR A 59 54.48 -12.05 33.43
C TYR A 59 53.13 -12.60 32.94
N LEU A 60 52.52 -13.52 33.68
CA LEU A 60 51.20 -14.08 33.35
C LEU A 60 50.12 -12.98 33.27
N PHE A 61 50.17 -12.02 34.20
CA PHE A 61 49.25 -10.89 34.19
C PHE A 61 49.45 -10.00 32.95
N ARG A 62 50.70 -9.71 32.57
CA ARG A 62 51.00 -8.97 31.34
C ARG A 62 50.56 -9.71 30.09
N ALA A 63 50.72 -11.03 30.05
CA ALA A 63 50.25 -11.86 28.94
C ALA A 63 48.72 -11.79 28.82
N ALA A 64 48.00 -11.99 29.93
CA ALA A 64 46.54 -11.89 29.96
C ALA A 64 46.03 -10.49 29.58
N LEU A 65 46.69 -9.41 30.03
CA LEU A 65 46.35 -8.05 29.62
C LEU A 65 46.60 -7.81 28.13
N SER A 66 47.68 -8.36 27.58
CA SER A 66 47.98 -8.27 26.16
C SER A 66 46.93 -9.00 25.33
N GLU A 67 46.54 -10.20 25.75
CA GLU A 67 45.48 -11.00 25.12
C GLU A 67 44.12 -10.31 25.21
N MET A 68 43.73 -9.78 26.37
CA MET A 68 42.48 -9.02 26.52
C MET A 68 42.46 -7.78 25.61
N ARG A 69 43.59 -7.08 25.48
CA ARG A 69 43.69 -5.90 24.61
C ARG A 69 43.56 -6.27 23.14
N THR A 70 44.16 -7.37 22.70
CA THR A 70 44.02 -7.84 21.32
C THR A 70 42.60 -8.33 21.06
N GLU A 71 42.02 -9.11 21.96
CA GLU A 71 40.63 -9.60 21.87
C GLU A 71 39.64 -8.44 21.80
N ALA A 72 39.72 -7.48 22.72
CA ALA A 72 38.86 -6.29 22.71
C ALA A 72 39.02 -5.47 21.43
N GLY A 73 40.25 -5.35 20.93
CA GLY A 73 40.54 -4.66 19.67
C GLY A 73 39.96 -5.36 18.45
N VAL A 74 40.04 -6.70 18.38
CA VAL A 74 39.47 -7.49 17.30
C VAL A 74 37.94 -7.45 17.38
N ARG A 75 37.37 -7.70 18.55
CA ARG A 75 35.92 -7.67 18.78
C ARG A 75 35.32 -6.33 18.41
N GLY A 76 35.92 -5.21 18.84
CA GLY A 76 35.45 -3.87 18.49
C GLY A 76 35.47 -3.60 16.97
N LYS A 77 36.49 -4.10 16.26
CA LYS A 77 36.55 -3.98 14.79
C LYS A 77 35.47 -4.82 14.11
N THR A 78 35.28 -6.06 14.56
CA THR A 78 34.26 -6.97 14.04
C THR A 78 32.86 -6.42 14.27
N ASP A 79 32.56 -5.94 15.48
CA ASP A 79 31.26 -5.35 15.82
C ASP A 79 31.01 -4.09 14.99
N SER A 80 32.01 -3.22 14.85
CA SER A 80 31.90 -2.03 13.99
C SER A 80 31.66 -2.40 12.52
N ALA A 81 32.34 -3.43 12.00
CA ALA A 81 32.12 -3.91 10.65
C ALA A 81 30.72 -4.51 10.47
N ALA A 82 30.22 -5.27 11.45
CA ALA A 82 28.89 -5.86 11.45
C ALA A 82 27.80 -4.77 11.45
N VAL A 83 27.91 -3.76 12.32
CA VAL A 83 26.99 -2.62 12.37
C VAL A 83 26.98 -1.86 11.04
N LYS A 84 28.15 -1.60 10.44
CA LYS A 84 28.24 -0.95 9.12
C LYS A 84 27.59 -1.79 8.02
N ALA A 85 27.78 -3.10 8.04
CA ALA A 85 27.16 -4.00 7.08
C ALA A 85 25.64 -4.01 7.21
N GLN A 86 25.12 -4.07 8.43
CA GLN A 86 23.68 -3.98 8.72
C GLN A 86 23.09 -2.64 8.29
N ALA A 87 23.76 -1.52 8.59
CA ALA A 87 23.33 -0.20 8.14
C ALA A 87 23.28 -0.08 6.61
N ALA A 88 24.27 -0.65 5.91
CA ALA A 88 24.27 -0.69 4.45
C ALA A 88 23.16 -1.59 3.89
N ALA A 89 22.84 -2.71 4.54
CA ALA A 89 21.72 -3.56 4.17
C ALA A 89 20.37 -2.83 4.33
N MET A 90 20.14 -2.23 5.51
CA MET A 90 18.93 -1.43 5.76
C MET A 90 18.77 -0.29 4.76
N ARG A 91 19.86 0.38 4.37
CA ARG A 91 19.79 1.45 3.36
C ARG A 91 19.31 0.93 2.00
N ARG A 92 19.81 -0.23 1.56
CA ARG A 92 19.32 -0.87 0.32
C ARG A 92 17.85 -1.28 0.42
N GLU A 93 17.40 -1.75 1.58
CA GLU A 93 15.99 -2.09 1.80
C GLU A 93 15.08 -0.86 1.74
N VAL A 94 15.52 0.26 2.30
CA VAL A 94 14.81 1.55 2.22
C VAL A 94 14.74 2.03 0.77
N ASP A 95 15.86 1.98 0.03
CA ASP A 95 15.89 2.38 -1.38
C ASP A 95 14.98 1.47 -2.23
N ALA A 96 14.99 0.16 -1.99
CA ALA A 96 14.12 -0.80 -2.66
C ALA A 96 12.64 -0.59 -2.31
N LEU A 97 12.33 -0.24 -1.05
CA LEU A 97 10.98 0.11 -0.63
C LEU A 97 10.50 1.40 -1.30
N GLY A 98 11.37 2.42 -1.37
CA GLY A 98 11.08 3.67 -2.08
C GLY A 98 10.79 3.42 -3.57
N GLY A 99 11.57 2.57 -4.23
CA GLY A 99 11.32 2.14 -5.61
C GLY A 99 9.95 1.48 -5.79
N ARG A 100 9.63 0.48 -4.94
CA ARG A 100 8.33 -0.20 -4.97
C ARG A 100 7.16 0.74 -4.72
N MET A 101 7.31 1.70 -3.80
CA MET A 101 6.27 2.68 -3.51
C MET A 101 6.02 3.62 -4.70
N ASN A 102 7.10 4.07 -5.36
CA ASN A 102 6.97 4.91 -6.56
C ASN A 102 6.30 4.15 -7.72
N GLU A 103 6.65 2.89 -7.91
CA GLU A 103 5.99 2.02 -8.89
C GLU A 103 4.50 1.84 -8.55
N ALA A 104 4.17 1.52 -7.30
CA ALA A 104 2.78 1.38 -6.86
C ALA A 104 1.97 2.68 -7.07
N ILE A 105 2.56 3.85 -6.79
CA ILE A 105 1.92 5.15 -7.04
C ILE A 105 1.71 5.36 -8.55
N ALA A 106 2.70 5.02 -9.39
CA ALA A 106 2.58 5.14 -10.84
C ALA A 106 1.47 4.23 -11.40
N THR A 107 1.40 2.98 -10.91
CA THR A 107 0.35 2.03 -11.26
C THR A 107 -1.02 2.52 -10.83
N LEU A 108 -1.18 2.95 -9.56
CA LEU A 108 -2.43 3.51 -9.05
C LEU A 108 -2.88 4.73 -9.86
N LYS A 109 -1.94 5.63 -10.21
CA LYS A 109 -2.25 6.78 -11.06
C LYS A 109 -2.75 6.35 -12.43
N HIS A 110 -2.14 5.32 -13.02
CA HIS A 110 -2.55 4.78 -14.31
C HIS A 110 -3.94 4.13 -14.24
N GLU A 111 -4.21 3.33 -13.20
CA GLU A 111 -5.51 2.72 -12.95
C GLU A 111 -6.61 3.77 -12.77
N ILE A 112 -6.36 4.82 -11.99
CA ILE A 112 -7.30 5.93 -11.81
C ILE A 112 -7.56 6.65 -13.14
N GLN A 113 -6.51 6.90 -13.93
CA GLN A 113 -6.68 7.53 -15.23
C GLN A 113 -7.53 6.67 -16.17
N MET A 114 -7.30 5.35 -16.18
CA MET A 114 -8.08 4.42 -16.98
C MET A 114 -9.55 4.35 -16.53
N ASP A 115 -9.81 4.33 -15.22
CA ASP A 115 -11.20 4.36 -14.69
C ASP A 115 -11.89 5.68 -15.06
N LEU A 116 -11.20 6.81 -14.94
CA LEU A 116 -11.72 8.12 -15.35
C LEU A 116 -12.05 8.18 -16.84
N ASP A 117 -11.15 7.68 -17.70
CA ASP A 117 -11.37 7.65 -19.15
C ASP A 117 -12.50 6.67 -19.51
N SER A 118 -12.61 5.54 -18.81
CA SER A 118 -13.71 4.58 -18.97
C SER A 118 -15.05 5.23 -18.60
N ARG A 119 -15.15 5.86 -17.42
CA ARG A 119 -16.36 6.57 -16.97
C ARG A 119 -16.75 7.68 -17.94
N LYS A 120 -15.79 8.48 -18.40
CA LYS A 120 -16.04 9.54 -19.37
C LYS A 120 -16.55 8.97 -20.70
N ASN A 121 -16.02 7.83 -21.14
CA ASN A 121 -16.48 7.17 -22.34
C ASN A 121 -17.88 6.55 -22.17
N GLU A 122 -18.17 5.97 -21.01
CA GLU A 122 -19.50 5.48 -20.63
C GLU A 122 -20.52 6.62 -20.63
N GLU A 123 -20.23 7.75 -19.96
CA GLU A 123 -21.09 8.94 -19.97
C GLU A 123 -21.35 9.46 -21.39
N LYS A 124 -20.31 9.48 -22.24
CA LYS A 124 -20.44 9.89 -23.63
C LYS A 124 -21.29 8.91 -24.45
N ASN A 125 -21.15 7.61 -24.18
CA ASN A 125 -21.94 6.57 -24.84
C ASN A 125 -23.42 6.64 -24.42
N ASP A 126 -23.68 6.85 -23.13
CA ASP A 126 -25.01 7.08 -22.59
C ASP A 126 -25.67 8.33 -23.19
N ALA A 127 -24.91 9.44 -23.28
CA ALA A 127 -25.39 10.66 -23.91
C ALA A 127 -25.79 10.42 -25.38
N LYS A 128 -24.93 9.74 -26.15
CA LYS A 128 -25.27 9.35 -27.53
C LYS A 128 -26.48 8.42 -27.61
N GLY A 129 -26.61 7.47 -26.69
CA GLY A 129 -27.77 6.58 -26.62
C GLY A 129 -29.07 7.36 -26.39
N ARG A 130 -29.04 8.38 -25.51
CA ARG A 130 -30.17 9.30 -25.31
C ARG A 130 -30.47 10.11 -26.56
N ASP A 131 -29.46 10.62 -27.25
CA ASP A 131 -29.64 11.37 -28.51
C ASP A 131 -30.31 10.51 -29.59
N ILE A 132 -29.85 9.27 -29.77
CA ILE A 132 -30.46 8.31 -30.71
C ILE A 132 -31.92 8.04 -30.33
N MET A 133 -32.20 7.79 -29.04
CA MET A 133 -33.57 7.57 -28.57
C MET A 133 -34.46 8.79 -28.82
N MET A 134 -33.92 10.00 -28.63
CA MET A 134 -34.65 11.24 -28.90
C MET A 134 -34.96 11.39 -30.39
N GLU A 135 -34.01 11.07 -31.27
CA GLU A 135 -34.20 11.07 -32.72
C GLU A 135 -35.22 10.00 -33.16
N GLU A 136 -35.18 8.80 -32.57
CA GLU A 136 -36.15 7.74 -32.85
C GLU A 136 -37.57 8.16 -32.45
N ILE A 137 -37.75 8.75 -31.27
CA ILE A 137 -39.04 9.27 -30.80
C ILE A 137 -39.53 10.39 -31.73
N MET A 138 -38.63 11.30 -32.13
CA MET A 138 -38.96 12.37 -33.08
C MET A 138 -39.43 11.79 -34.41
N ASN A 139 -38.67 10.86 -35.00
CA ASN A 139 -39.01 10.22 -36.27
C ASN A 139 -40.36 9.49 -36.18
N LYS A 140 -40.58 8.72 -35.10
CA LYS A 140 -41.85 8.05 -34.86
C LYS A 140 -43.00 9.04 -34.76
N SER A 141 -42.82 10.15 -34.03
CA SER A 141 -43.85 11.18 -33.92
C SER A 141 -44.18 11.83 -35.28
N LEU A 142 -43.17 12.10 -36.10
CA LEU A 142 -43.34 12.63 -37.45
C LEU A 142 -44.14 11.68 -38.33
N VAL A 143 -43.79 10.38 -38.35
CA VAL A 143 -44.54 9.37 -39.09
C VAL A 143 -45.99 9.32 -38.62
N THR A 144 -46.25 9.29 -37.31
CA THR A 144 -47.63 9.30 -36.80
C THR A 144 -48.41 10.56 -37.19
N LEU A 145 -47.74 11.73 -37.26
CA LEU A 145 -48.36 12.96 -37.74
C LEU A 145 -48.69 12.90 -39.24
N TYR A 146 -47.84 12.27 -40.05
CA TYR A 146 -48.11 12.06 -41.47
C TYR A 146 -49.27 11.08 -41.69
N ASP A 147 -49.32 9.99 -40.93
CA ASP A 147 -50.44 9.04 -40.98
C ASP A 147 -51.76 9.74 -40.61
N MET A 148 -51.79 10.49 -39.50
CA MET A 148 -52.97 11.29 -39.11
C MET A 148 -53.36 12.31 -40.19
N ARG A 149 -52.39 12.92 -40.87
CA ARG A 149 -52.65 13.83 -41.98
C ARG A 149 -53.26 13.09 -43.17
N SER A 150 -52.75 11.91 -43.51
CA SER A 150 -53.30 11.08 -44.57
C SER A 150 -54.72 10.64 -44.24
N ASP A 151 -54.98 10.21 -43.01
CA ASP A 151 -56.32 9.86 -42.52
C ASP A 151 -57.28 11.04 -42.64
N MET A 152 -56.83 12.26 -42.29
CA MET A 152 -57.63 13.47 -42.49
C MET A 152 -57.92 13.76 -43.97
N GLU A 153 -56.96 13.52 -44.87
CA GLU A 153 -57.16 13.68 -46.31
C GLU A 153 -58.12 12.63 -46.87
N GLU A 154 -58.03 11.38 -46.40
CA GLU A 154 -58.98 10.31 -46.73
C GLU A 154 -60.39 10.66 -46.27
N MET A 155 -60.56 11.11 -45.02
CA MET A 155 -61.86 11.57 -44.52
C MET A 155 -62.42 12.76 -45.31
N ARG A 156 -61.56 13.69 -45.73
CA ARG A 156 -61.98 14.81 -46.61
C ARG A 156 -62.44 14.29 -47.96
N TRP A 157 -61.73 13.35 -48.57
CA TRP A 157 -62.11 12.73 -49.83
C TRP A 157 -63.42 11.94 -49.71
N GLU A 158 -63.61 11.19 -48.63
CA GLU A 158 -64.84 10.46 -48.38
C GLU A 158 -66.02 11.41 -48.17
N ASN A 159 -65.84 12.44 -47.35
CA ASN A 159 -66.87 13.48 -47.15
C ASN A 159 -67.20 14.21 -48.45
N MET A 160 -66.22 14.50 -49.31
CA MET A 160 -66.45 15.10 -50.62
C MET A 160 -67.25 14.17 -51.54
N ARG A 161 -66.95 12.85 -51.54
CA ARG A 161 -67.73 11.87 -52.31
C ARG A 161 -69.16 11.76 -51.79
N LYS A 162 -69.36 11.69 -50.47
CA LYS A 162 -70.67 11.63 -49.82
C LYS A 162 -71.48 12.90 -50.10
N SER A 163 -70.86 14.08 -50.04
CA SER A 163 -71.54 15.35 -50.31
C SER A 163 -71.98 15.47 -51.77
N VAL A 164 -71.12 15.11 -52.73
CA VAL A 164 -71.46 15.08 -54.15
C VAL A 164 -72.60 14.10 -54.42
N ALA A 165 -72.55 12.89 -53.85
CA ALA A 165 -73.61 11.89 -54.00
C ALA A 165 -74.95 12.37 -53.40
N ALA A 166 -74.92 13.06 -52.25
CA ALA A 166 -76.11 13.64 -51.65
C ALA A 166 -76.70 14.76 -52.53
N LEU A 167 -75.86 15.64 -53.09
CA LEU A 167 -76.28 16.70 -54.00
C LEU A 167 -76.88 16.15 -55.30
N THR A 168 -76.28 15.12 -55.90
CA THR A 168 -76.83 14.50 -57.12
C THR A 168 -78.15 13.79 -56.85
N ALA A 169 -78.26 13.04 -55.74
CA ALA A 169 -79.53 12.45 -55.31
C ALA A 169 -80.61 13.52 -55.08
N PHE A 170 -80.26 14.64 -54.45
CA PHE A 170 -81.18 15.76 -54.24
C PHE A 170 -81.67 16.37 -55.57
N LEU A 171 -80.78 16.55 -56.56
CA LEU A 171 -81.16 17.02 -57.90
C LEU A 171 -82.11 16.04 -58.61
N ILE A 172 -81.85 14.73 -58.53
CA ILE A 172 -82.73 13.70 -59.13
C ILE A 172 -84.13 13.77 -58.52
N VAL A 173 -84.23 13.93 -57.20
CA VAL A 173 -85.52 14.09 -56.50
C VAL A 173 -86.26 15.34 -56.99
N ILE A 174 -85.56 16.46 -57.20
CA ILE A 174 -86.18 17.69 -57.74
C ILE A 174 -86.70 17.47 -59.15
N VAL A 175 -85.90 16.85 -60.05
CA VAL A 175 -86.31 16.59 -61.43
C VAL A 175 -87.54 15.67 -61.45
N LEU A 176 -87.53 14.56 -60.70
CA LEU A 176 -88.69 13.68 -60.56
C LEU A 176 -89.91 14.42 -60.03
N ALA A 177 -89.74 15.29 -59.02
CA ALA A 177 -90.81 16.12 -58.50
C ALA A 177 -91.33 17.16 -59.52
N MET A 178 -90.49 17.64 -60.44
CA MET A 178 -90.89 18.52 -61.55
C MET A 178 -91.61 17.76 -62.68
N GLU A 179 -91.18 16.54 -63.01
CA GLU A 179 -91.83 15.65 -63.98
C GLU A 179 -93.23 15.20 -63.49
N LEU A 180 -93.38 15.00 -62.18
CA LEU A 180 -94.65 14.68 -61.52
C LEU A 180 -95.57 15.90 -61.34
N ARG A 181 -95.18 17.11 -61.76
CA ARG A 181 -96.12 18.24 -61.80
C ARG A 181 -97.05 18.08 -63.00
N PRO A 182 -98.37 17.92 -62.80
CA PRO A 182 -99.31 17.88 -63.93
C PRO A 182 -99.26 19.20 -64.71
N ARG A 183 -98.98 19.13 -66.02
CA ARG A 183 -99.09 20.28 -66.93
C ARG A 183 -100.50 20.87 -66.81
N LYS A 184 -100.62 22.13 -66.40
CA LYS A 184 -101.88 22.88 -66.48
C LYS A 184 -102.29 22.97 -67.96
N LYS A 185 -103.49 22.49 -68.29
CA LYS A 185 -104.09 22.57 -69.64
C LYS A 185 -104.14 24.03 -70.12
N PRO A 186 -103.85 24.34 -71.39
CA PRO A 186 -103.95 25.69 -71.91
C PRO A 186 -105.42 26.18 -71.88
N PRO A 187 -105.69 27.42 -71.46
CA PRO A 187 -107.03 27.99 -71.48
C PRO A 187 -107.53 28.24 -72.91
N PRO A 188 -108.83 28.02 -73.20
CA PRO A 188 -109.42 28.12 -74.53
C PRO A 188 -109.50 29.58 -75.06
N PRO A 189 -109.60 29.76 -76.39
CA PRO A 189 -109.50 31.08 -77.04
C PRO A 189 -110.71 31.95 -76.70
N GLN A 190 -110.43 33.19 -76.28
CA GLN A 190 -111.47 34.21 -76.05
C GLN A 190 -111.65 35.08 -77.31
N PRO A 191 -112.90 35.46 -77.62
CA PRO A 191 -113.35 35.87 -78.95
C PRO A 191 -112.83 37.25 -79.40
N VAL A 192 -112.56 37.33 -80.70
CA VAL A 192 -112.33 38.57 -81.45
C VAL A 192 -113.60 39.41 -81.42
N VAL A 193 -113.55 40.57 -80.77
CA VAL A 193 -114.57 41.61 -80.93
C VAL A 193 -113.93 42.73 -81.75
N GLN A 194 -114.34 42.78 -83.01
CA GLN A 194 -114.15 43.93 -83.89
C GLN A 194 -114.99 45.09 -83.37
N VAL A 195 -114.39 46.28 -83.25
CA VAL A 195 -115.12 47.54 -83.22
C VAL A 195 -114.48 48.50 -84.22
N TYR A 196 -115.25 48.77 -85.27
CA TYR A 196 -115.11 49.75 -86.34
C TYR A 196 -115.13 51.17 -85.73
N GLN A 197 -114.09 51.99 -85.92
CA GLN A 197 -113.97 53.09 -86.91
C GLN A 197 -114.85 54.33 -86.64
N PRO A 198 -114.35 55.56 -86.87
CA PRO A 198 -114.35 56.21 -88.19
C PRO A 198 -112.96 56.47 -88.79
#